data_AF-A0A8S0Z9D3-F1
#
_entry.id   AF-A0A8S0Z9D3-F1
#
_cell.length_a   1.000
_cell.length_b   1.000
_cell.length_c   1.000
_cell.angle_alpha   90.00
_cell.angle_beta   90.00
_cell.angle_gamma   90.00
#
_symmetry.space_group_name_H-M   'P 1'
#
loop_
_entity.id
_entity.type
_entity.pdbx_description
1 polymer ?
#
loop_
_entity_poly.entity_id
_entity_poly.type
_entity_poly.pdbx_seq_one_letter_code
_entity_poly.pdbx_strand_id
1 'polypeptide(L)'
;MDDTESTTTSADENTGNLLDNPTRDTLAEGLLGFLKPTVDQLDDRVRATRISQLELKQQIESLNEELQNVRSALNDHPDLDPYVKKLISCKHKVTVVLNVLQASQDRLNEIRRVVNKEKRVRTAVLPEAAPQEPEQGTSAEDSFLLIDALEKDLEYLKAKNPVFCLEVGSGSGIVITALGMVLPQCFCISTDINRNACVMSKDTASYNKVVLDACNMDLACLFVDKMFDVVIFNPPYVVTESEECRRTDITASWAGGVKGREITDRLLDIIPKKLADDGVFYLLLVQENIPDEVVKIMSGYGYKCDIVIKRKVRNEQQLVLKFYN
;
A
#
# COMPACT_ATOMS: atom_id res chain seq x y z
N MET A 1 -24.25 29.26 117.13
CA MET A 1 -25.44 30.13 117.14
C MET A 1 -25.67 30.54 115.71
N ASP A 2 -25.72 29.56 114.81
CA ASP A 2 -26.90 28.71 114.52
C ASP A 2 -27.75 29.45 113.49
N ASP A 3 -28.31 28.85 112.45
CA ASP A 3 -28.13 27.59 111.75
C ASP A 3 -29.05 27.77 110.52
N THR A 4 -28.66 27.22 109.37
CA THR A 4 -29.51 26.57 108.34
C THR A 4 -30.84 27.23 107.91
N GLU A 5 -31.22 27.35 106.63
CA GLU A 5 -31.08 26.42 105.53
C GLU A 5 -31.63 27.13 104.27
N SER A 6 -30.86 27.13 103.18
CA SER A 6 -31.19 26.44 101.93
C SER A 6 -32.59 26.73 101.38
N THR A 7 -32.66 27.49 100.29
CA THR A 7 -33.83 27.47 99.41
C THR A 7 -33.41 27.19 97.98
N THR A 8 -33.78 25.98 97.62
CA THR A 8 -33.95 25.33 96.32
C THR A 8 -34.27 26.21 95.11
N THR A 9 -33.66 25.80 94.01
CA THR A 9 -33.98 26.03 92.59
C THR A 9 -35.48 26.00 92.23
N SER A 10 -35.89 26.90 91.33
CA SER A 10 -36.95 26.65 90.36
C SER A 10 -36.57 27.26 89.00
N ALA A 11 -36.58 26.39 88.00
CA ALA A 11 -36.43 26.74 86.60
C ALA A 11 -37.74 27.33 86.04
N ASP A 12 -37.54 28.04 84.93
CA ASP A 12 -38.44 28.24 83.80
C ASP A 12 -39.37 29.47 83.74
N GLU A 13 -39.20 30.13 82.59
CA GLU A 13 -40.13 31.00 81.86
C GLU A 13 -40.37 32.42 82.38
N ASN A 14 -39.54 33.36 81.89
CA ASN A 14 -40.13 34.51 81.21
C ASN A 14 -39.20 35.14 80.15
N THR A 15 -39.25 34.56 78.95
CA THR A 15 -38.74 35.07 77.67
C THR A 15 -39.57 36.27 77.19
N GLY A 16 -39.77 37.27 78.05
CA GLY A 16 -40.86 38.24 77.91
C GLY A 16 -40.50 39.72 78.14
N ASN A 17 -39.24 40.12 78.04
CA ASN A 17 -38.84 41.54 78.19
C ASN A 17 -37.60 41.95 77.36
N LEU A 18 -37.50 41.46 76.12
CA LEU A 18 -36.50 41.93 75.14
C LEU A 18 -37.13 42.62 73.91
N LEU A 19 -38.45 42.85 73.92
CA LEU A 19 -39.21 43.24 72.74
C LEU A 19 -39.52 44.73 72.61
N ASP A 20 -39.44 45.55 73.66
CA ASP A 20 -39.74 46.98 73.55
C ASP A 20 -38.54 47.84 73.97
N ASN A 21 -37.45 47.77 73.20
CA ASN A 21 -36.43 48.81 73.26
C ASN A 21 -36.62 49.75 72.05
N PRO A 22 -37.34 50.87 72.20
CA PRO A 22 -37.63 51.79 71.10
C PRO A 22 -36.35 52.33 70.46
N THR A 23 -35.25 52.41 71.20
CA THR A 23 -33.95 52.81 70.69
C THR A 23 -33.34 51.76 69.75
N ARG A 24 -33.57 50.47 70.01
CA ARG A 24 -33.10 49.37 69.16
C ARG A 24 -33.91 49.32 67.85
N ASP A 25 -35.21 49.51 67.92
CA ASP A 25 -36.07 49.49 66.73
C ASP A 25 -35.83 50.70 65.83
N THR A 26 -35.62 51.89 66.42
CA THR A 26 -35.24 53.09 65.67
C THR A 26 -33.87 52.93 65.00
N LEU A 27 -32.91 52.30 65.69
CA LEU A 27 -31.58 52.02 65.14
C LEU A 27 -31.65 50.97 64.02
N ALA A 28 -32.47 49.92 64.19
CA ALA A 28 -32.70 48.90 63.19
C ALA A 28 -33.39 49.46 61.95
N GLU A 29 -34.40 50.33 62.10
CA GLU A 29 -35.04 51.04 61.00
C GLU A 29 -34.07 51.97 60.27
N GLY A 30 -33.20 52.69 60.99
CA GLY A 30 -32.17 53.53 60.39
C GLY A 30 -31.15 52.73 59.57
N LEU A 31 -30.69 51.59 60.11
CA LEU A 31 -29.78 50.66 59.41
C LEU A 31 -30.45 50.01 58.20
N LEU A 32 -31.70 49.57 58.32
CA LEU A 32 -32.49 49.03 57.21
C LEU A 32 -32.72 50.10 56.14
N GLY A 33 -33.07 51.33 56.51
CA GLY A 33 -33.23 52.44 55.58
C GLY A 33 -31.95 52.79 54.83
N PHE A 34 -30.80 52.69 55.51
CA PHE A 34 -29.48 52.90 54.90
C PHE A 34 -29.07 51.77 53.94
N LEU A 35 -29.30 50.50 54.31
CA LEU A 35 -28.86 49.32 53.55
C LEU A 35 -29.84 48.90 52.44
N LYS A 36 -31.13 49.22 52.58
CA LYS A 36 -32.19 48.87 51.62
C LYS A 36 -31.88 49.22 50.16
N PRO A 37 -31.42 50.43 49.79
CA PRO A 37 -31.10 50.72 48.39
C PRO A 37 -29.97 49.84 47.83
N THR A 38 -29.01 49.43 48.66
CA THR A 38 -27.94 48.52 48.23
C THR A 38 -28.43 47.08 48.06
N VAL A 39 -29.32 46.63 48.95
CA VAL A 39 -29.96 45.31 48.85
C VAL A 39 -30.86 45.23 47.61
N ASP A 40 -31.69 46.26 47.37
CA ASP A 40 -32.57 46.32 46.20
C ASP A 40 -31.74 46.33 44.89
N GLN A 41 -30.63 47.08 44.84
CA GLN A 41 -29.71 47.06 43.70
C GLN A 41 -29.04 45.70 43.48
N LEU A 42 -28.69 44.99 44.56
CA LEU A 42 -28.11 43.66 44.47
C LEU A 42 -29.15 42.66 43.94
N ASP A 43 -30.39 42.72 44.44
CA ASP A 43 -31.48 41.87 43.98
C ASP A 43 -31.80 42.08 42.49
N ASP A 44 -31.82 43.33 42.03
CA ASP A 44 -32.01 43.64 40.62
C ASP A 44 -30.85 43.13 39.75
N ARG A 45 -29.61 43.23 40.23
CA ARG A 45 -28.43 42.66 39.54
C ARG A 45 -28.47 41.13 39.48
N VAL A 46 -28.87 40.48 40.58
CA VAL A 46 -29.05 39.02 40.62
C VAL A 46 -30.13 38.59 39.64
N ARG A 47 -31.26 39.31 39.60
CA ARG A 47 -32.36 39.05 38.66
C ARG A 47 -31.91 39.22 37.22
N ALA A 48 -31.21 40.30 36.89
CA ALA A 48 -30.68 40.55 35.56
C ALA A 48 -29.69 39.45 35.13
N THR A 49 -28.78 39.06 36.02
CA THR A 49 -27.81 37.97 35.76
C THR A 49 -28.52 36.65 35.49
N ARG A 50 -29.58 36.34 36.25
CA ARG A 50 -30.37 35.12 36.07
C ARG A 50 -31.08 35.11 34.71
N ILE A 51 -31.60 36.24 34.24
CA ILE A 51 -32.21 36.36 32.93
C ILE A 51 -31.16 36.13 31.83
N SER A 52 -30.00 36.79 31.92
CA SER A 52 -28.92 36.59 30.94
C SER A 52 -28.41 35.15 30.90
N GLN A 53 -28.37 34.45 32.04
CA GLN A 53 -28.02 33.02 32.06
C GLN A 53 -29.07 32.13 31.37
N LEU A 54 -30.36 32.47 31.47
CA LEU A 54 -31.42 31.74 30.77
C LEU A 54 -31.35 31.96 29.26
N GLU A 55 -31.10 33.20 28.81
CA GLU A 55 -30.92 33.53 27.39
C GLU A 55 -29.71 32.82 26.80
N LEU A 56 -28.57 32.83 27.51
CA LEU A 56 -27.36 32.14 27.08
C LEU A 56 -27.59 30.63 26.96
N LYS A 57 -28.32 30.03 27.91
CA LYS A 57 -28.67 28.61 27.86
C LYS A 57 -29.48 28.27 26.60
N GLN A 58 -30.49 29.08 26.26
CA GLN A 58 -31.28 28.90 25.04
C GLN A 58 -30.43 29.02 23.78
N GLN A 59 -29.49 29.96 23.73
CA GLN A 59 -28.56 30.09 22.60
C GLN A 59 -27.65 28.87 22.44
N ILE A 60 -27.15 28.31 23.55
CA ILE A 60 -26.32 27.09 23.53
C ILE A 60 -27.14 25.89 23.02
N GLU A 61 -28.38 25.74 23.47
CA GLU A 61 -29.28 24.66 23.01
C GLU A 61 -29.56 24.78 21.50
N SER A 62 -29.85 25.99 21.00
CA SER A 62 -30.06 26.24 19.57
C SER A 62 -28.81 25.93 18.74
N LEU A 63 -27.62 26.37 19.18
CA LEU A 63 -26.37 26.10 18.47
C LEU A 63 -26.04 24.60 18.43
N ASN A 64 -26.38 23.87 19.49
CA ASN A 64 -26.19 22.43 19.53
C ASN A 64 -27.10 21.70 18.54
N GLU A 65 -28.36 22.13 18.38
CA GLU A 65 -29.25 21.59 17.34
C GLU A 65 -28.73 21.88 15.93
N GLU A 66 -28.26 23.11 15.66
CA GLU A 66 -27.65 23.45 14.36
C GLU A 66 -26.41 22.60 14.07
N LEU A 67 -25.54 22.38 15.07
CA LEU A 67 -24.36 21.52 14.92
C LEU A 67 -24.73 20.06 14.65
N GLN A 68 -25.79 19.54 15.28
CA GLN A 68 -26.30 18.19 14.99
C GLN A 68 -26.89 18.09 13.58
N ASN A 69 -27.60 19.13 13.12
CA ASN A 69 -28.12 19.20 11.75
C ASN A 69 -26.97 19.23 10.72
N VAL A 70 -25.93 20.02 10.96
CA VAL A 70 -24.72 20.06 10.12
C VAL A 70 -24.00 18.72 10.14
N ARG A 71 -23.84 18.09 11.31
CA ARG A 71 -23.23 16.75 11.44
C ARG A 71 -24.03 15.67 10.69
N SER A 72 -25.36 15.71 10.78
CA SER A 72 -26.23 14.80 10.04
C SER A 72 -26.12 15.02 8.53
N ALA A 73 -26.09 16.29 8.09
CA ALA A 73 -25.92 16.62 6.67
C ALA A 73 -24.54 16.22 6.12
N LEU A 74 -23.49 16.25 6.95
CA LEU A 74 -22.13 15.79 6.59
C LEU A 74 -22.01 14.26 6.51
N ASN A 75 -22.82 13.51 7.27
CA ASN A 75 -22.79 12.05 7.28
C ASN A 75 -23.50 11.40 6.07
N ASP A 76 -24.23 12.16 5.25
CA ASP A 76 -24.94 11.69 4.05
C ASP A 76 -24.12 11.81 2.75
N HIS A 77 -22.80 12.04 2.83
CA HIS A 77 -21.95 11.92 1.64
C HIS A 77 -21.82 10.45 1.23
N PRO A 78 -21.90 10.11 -0.08
CA PRO A 78 -21.55 8.77 -0.54
C PRO A 78 -20.11 8.50 -0.11
N ASP A 79 -19.85 7.35 0.52
CA ASP A 79 -18.51 6.90 0.87
C ASP A 79 -17.57 7.14 -0.33
N LEU A 80 -16.70 8.14 -0.19
CA LEU A 80 -15.80 8.57 -1.25
C LEU A 80 -14.57 7.68 -1.30
N ASP A 81 -14.30 6.86 -0.28
CA ASP A 81 -13.14 5.97 -0.27
C ASP A 81 -13.14 4.99 -1.44
N PRO A 82 -14.26 4.34 -1.83
CA PRO A 82 -14.36 3.58 -3.08
C PRO A 82 -14.01 4.39 -4.33
N TYR A 83 -14.38 5.66 -4.38
CA TYR A 83 -14.10 6.54 -5.52
C TYR A 83 -12.66 7.04 -5.52
N VAL A 84 -12.09 7.34 -4.36
CA VAL A 84 -10.68 7.69 -4.16
C VAL A 84 -9.80 6.50 -4.50
N LYS A 85 -10.15 5.28 -4.05
CA LYS A 85 -9.47 4.04 -4.45
C LYS A 85 -9.55 3.81 -5.96
N LYS A 86 -10.73 3.99 -6.57
CA LYS A 86 -10.88 3.94 -8.04
C LYS A 86 -10.05 5.00 -8.74
N LEU A 87 -9.96 6.21 -8.20
CA LEU A 87 -9.16 7.30 -8.76
C LEU A 87 -7.66 6.99 -8.66
N ILE A 88 -7.19 6.46 -7.54
CA ILE A 88 -5.80 6.02 -7.34
C ILE A 88 -5.48 4.85 -8.27
N SER A 89 -6.37 3.86 -8.41
CA SER A 89 -6.22 2.75 -9.36
C SER A 89 -6.18 3.25 -10.81
N CYS A 90 -7.06 4.17 -11.19
CA CYS A 90 -7.03 4.81 -12.51
C CYS A 90 -5.74 5.60 -12.75
N LYS A 91 -5.27 6.37 -11.75
CA LYS A 91 -3.98 7.07 -11.82
C LYS A 91 -2.84 6.09 -12.07
N HIS A 92 -2.76 4.99 -11.33
CA HIS A 92 -1.72 3.97 -11.56
C HIS A 92 -1.81 3.34 -12.95
N LYS A 93 -3.01 2.99 -13.42
CA LYS A 93 -3.22 2.48 -14.79
C LYS A 93 -2.73 3.46 -15.85
N VAL A 94 -3.05 4.75 -15.69
CA VAL A 94 -2.57 5.81 -16.59
C VAL A 94 -1.05 5.94 -16.54
N THR A 95 -0.44 5.86 -15.35
CA THR A 95 1.03 5.86 -15.21
C THR A 95 1.67 4.66 -15.91
N VAL A 96 1.10 3.46 -15.79
CA VAL A 96 1.59 2.27 -16.51
C VAL A 96 1.49 2.46 -18.03
N VAL A 97 0.36 2.97 -18.53
CA VAL A 97 0.20 3.25 -19.97
C VAL A 97 1.20 4.30 -20.44
N LEU A 98 1.40 5.39 -19.69
CA LEU A 98 2.41 6.41 -19.97
C LEU A 98 3.81 5.81 -20.02
N ASN A 99 4.15 4.93 -19.08
CA ASN A 99 5.44 4.25 -19.03
C ASN A 99 5.65 3.32 -20.24
N VAL A 100 4.63 2.58 -20.67
CA VAL A 100 4.68 1.73 -21.86
C VAL A 100 4.85 2.57 -23.13
N LEU A 101 4.14 3.69 -23.23
CA LEU A 101 4.30 4.64 -24.34
C LEU A 101 5.69 5.25 -24.36
N GLN A 102 6.23 5.63 -23.21
CA GLN A 102 7.59 6.15 -23.08
C GLN A 102 8.63 5.10 -23.51
N ALA A 103 8.54 3.88 -22.99
CA ALA A 103 9.44 2.80 -23.40
C ALA A 103 9.35 2.48 -24.90
N SER A 104 8.14 2.57 -25.48
CA SER A 104 7.94 2.41 -26.92
C SER A 104 8.57 3.56 -27.71
N GLN A 105 8.45 4.79 -27.21
CA GLN A 105 9.07 5.98 -27.79
C GLN A 105 10.59 5.90 -27.73
N ASP A 106 11.16 5.41 -26.64
CA ASP A 106 12.61 5.26 -26.47
C ASP A 106 13.18 4.16 -27.36
N ARG A 107 12.49 3.02 -27.49
CA ARG A 107 12.83 2.00 -28.49
C ARG A 107 12.76 2.56 -29.91
N LEU A 108 11.75 3.37 -30.22
CA LEU A 108 11.62 4.00 -31.54
C LEU A 108 12.74 5.02 -31.79
N ASN A 109 13.16 5.75 -30.77
CA ASN A 109 14.30 6.66 -30.82
C ASN A 109 15.61 5.88 -31.01
N GLU A 110 15.78 4.75 -30.33
CA GLU A 110 16.97 3.91 -30.47
C GLU A 110 17.02 3.22 -31.83
N ILE A 111 15.89 2.70 -32.33
CA ILE A 111 15.78 2.20 -33.70
C ILE A 111 16.08 3.32 -34.71
N ARG A 112 15.57 4.54 -34.50
CA ARG A 112 15.93 5.69 -35.35
C ARG A 112 17.43 5.98 -35.30
N ARG A 113 18.06 5.91 -34.12
CA ARG A 113 19.51 6.06 -33.97
C ARG A 113 20.25 4.95 -34.68
N VAL A 114 19.86 3.69 -34.52
CA VAL A 114 20.47 2.53 -35.18
C VAL A 114 20.30 2.64 -36.69
N VAL A 115 19.13 2.99 -37.21
CA VAL A 115 18.89 3.22 -38.64
C VAL A 115 19.73 4.40 -39.16
N ASN A 116 19.82 5.49 -38.41
CA ASN A 116 20.67 6.63 -38.77
C ASN A 116 22.17 6.29 -38.66
N LYS A 117 22.55 5.43 -37.71
CA LYS A 117 23.90 4.93 -37.50
C LYS A 117 24.26 3.92 -38.58
N GLU A 118 23.37 3.04 -39.02
CA GLU A 118 23.56 2.16 -40.19
C GLU A 118 23.63 2.96 -41.49
N LYS A 119 22.78 4.00 -41.65
CA LYS A 119 22.91 4.97 -42.75
C LYS A 119 24.26 5.69 -42.71
N ARG A 120 24.77 6.04 -41.52
CA ARG A 120 26.09 6.66 -41.31
C ARG A 120 27.25 5.68 -41.40
N VAL A 121 27.09 4.41 -41.04
CA VAL A 121 28.10 3.33 -41.08
C VAL A 121 28.27 2.82 -42.50
N ARG A 122 27.21 2.87 -43.34
CA ARG A 122 27.34 2.83 -44.80
C ARG A 122 28.13 4.02 -45.38
N THR A 123 28.47 5.03 -44.58
CA THR A 123 29.19 6.24 -45.00
C THR A 123 30.51 6.49 -44.25
N ALA A 124 30.75 5.92 -43.06
CA ALA A 124 31.99 6.09 -42.29
C ALA A 124 32.12 5.08 -41.12
N VAL A 125 33.34 4.64 -40.85
CA VAL A 125 33.73 3.51 -39.97
C VAL A 125 34.40 4.01 -38.65
N LEU A 126 34.09 3.33 -37.53
CA LEU A 126 34.71 3.27 -36.17
C LEU A 126 34.44 4.39 -35.10
N PRO A 127 34.48 4.06 -33.77
CA PRO A 127 33.57 4.60 -32.73
C PRO A 127 34.23 5.21 -31.47
N GLU A 128 33.45 5.87 -30.61
CA GLU A 128 33.73 6.01 -29.17
C GLU A 128 32.46 6.29 -28.34
N ALA A 129 32.44 5.83 -27.09
CA ALA A 129 31.27 5.73 -26.19
C ALA A 129 31.30 6.79 -25.06
N ALA A 130 30.12 7.13 -24.51
CA ALA A 130 29.97 7.96 -23.30
C ALA A 130 28.69 7.58 -22.50
N PRO A 131 28.64 7.80 -21.17
CA PRO A 131 27.80 7.09 -20.20
C PRO A 131 26.43 7.76 -19.93
N GLN A 132 25.45 6.98 -19.42
CA GLN A 132 24.09 7.44 -19.10
C GLN A 132 23.77 7.36 -17.59
N GLU A 133 23.11 8.41 -17.07
CA GLU A 133 22.55 8.57 -15.71
C GLU A 133 21.10 8.02 -15.62
N PRO A 134 20.54 7.76 -14.40
CA PRO A 134 19.45 6.80 -14.22
C PRO A 134 18.03 7.40 -14.29
N GLU A 135 17.18 6.86 -15.18
CA GLU A 135 15.78 7.24 -15.39
C GLU A 135 14.79 6.11 -14.98
N GLN A 136 14.19 6.26 -13.80
CA GLN A 136 12.85 5.83 -13.35
C GLN A 136 12.08 4.62 -13.98
N GLY A 137 12.05 3.52 -13.20
CA GLY A 137 11.02 2.48 -13.00
C GLY A 137 9.81 2.42 -13.91
N THR A 138 9.91 1.68 -15.01
CA THR A 138 8.77 1.20 -15.81
C THR A 138 8.68 -0.32 -15.72
N SER A 139 7.58 -0.95 -16.16
CA SER A 139 7.48 -2.44 -16.27
C SER A 139 8.61 -3.07 -17.12
N ALA A 140 9.27 -2.26 -17.97
CA ALA A 140 10.47 -2.68 -18.66
C ALA A 140 11.68 -2.82 -17.71
N GLU A 141 11.80 -1.98 -16.68
CA GLU A 141 12.89 -2.07 -15.69
C GLU A 141 12.89 -3.37 -14.90
N ASP A 142 11.73 -3.89 -14.50
CA ASP A 142 11.68 -5.17 -13.76
C ASP A 142 12.14 -6.31 -14.66
N SER A 143 11.71 -6.28 -15.93
CA SER A 143 12.15 -7.24 -16.93
C SER A 143 13.66 -7.13 -17.17
N PHE A 144 14.21 -5.91 -17.24
CA PHE A 144 15.64 -5.69 -17.37
C PHE A 144 16.41 -6.11 -16.11
N LEU A 145 15.87 -5.87 -14.92
CA LEU A 145 16.49 -6.34 -13.67
C LEU A 145 16.57 -7.87 -13.62
N LEU A 146 15.53 -8.55 -14.12
CA LEU A 146 15.52 -10.00 -14.24
C LEU A 146 16.52 -10.49 -15.29
N ILE A 147 16.64 -9.80 -16.43
CA ILE A 147 17.68 -10.08 -17.44
C ILE A 147 19.08 -9.85 -16.85
N ASP A 148 19.32 -8.74 -16.14
CA ASP A 148 20.59 -8.43 -15.48
C ASP A 148 20.95 -9.51 -14.44
N ALA A 149 19.96 -10.04 -13.72
CA ALA A 149 20.14 -11.14 -12.78
C ALA A 149 20.55 -12.43 -13.50
N LEU A 150 19.87 -12.78 -14.60
CA LEU A 150 20.20 -13.96 -15.41
C LEU A 150 21.57 -13.82 -16.09
N GLU A 151 21.93 -12.61 -16.53
CA GLU A 151 23.25 -12.31 -17.09
C GLU A 151 24.35 -12.46 -16.03
N LYS A 152 24.11 -11.96 -14.81
CA LYS A 152 25.03 -12.14 -13.68
C LYS A 152 25.26 -13.61 -13.33
N ASP A 153 24.22 -14.43 -13.45
CA ASP A 153 24.25 -15.87 -13.22
C ASP A 153 24.60 -16.70 -14.48
N LEU A 154 24.96 -16.06 -15.60
CA LEU A 154 25.10 -16.71 -16.90
C LEU A 154 26.15 -17.82 -16.90
N GLU A 155 27.28 -17.65 -16.23
CA GLU A 155 28.32 -18.68 -16.16
C GLU A 155 27.84 -19.92 -15.40
N TYR A 156 27.05 -19.73 -14.34
CA TYR A 156 26.38 -20.83 -13.64
C TYR A 156 25.37 -21.54 -14.56
N LEU A 157 24.55 -20.78 -15.28
CA LEU A 157 23.54 -21.33 -16.19
C LEU A 157 24.17 -22.10 -17.37
N LYS A 158 25.26 -21.58 -17.96
CA LYS A 158 26.03 -22.28 -19.00
C LYS A 158 26.65 -23.57 -18.47
N ALA A 159 27.22 -23.55 -17.27
CA ALA A 159 27.81 -24.74 -16.64
C ALA A 159 26.74 -25.81 -16.34
N LYS A 160 25.53 -25.38 -15.96
CA LYS A 160 24.38 -26.27 -15.75
C LYS A 160 23.88 -26.91 -17.05
N ASN A 161 24.05 -26.23 -18.19
CA ASN A 161 23.64 -26.70 -19.51
C ASN A 161 22.17 -27.18 -19.57
N PRO A 162 21.20 -26.28 -19.24
CA PRO A 162 19.79 -26.66 -19.14
C PRO A 162 19.22 -27.07 -20.49
N VAL A 163 18.29 -28.04 -20.45
CA VAL A 163 17.56 -28.55 -21.61
C VAL A 163 16.18 -27.90 -21.70
N PHE A 164 15.49 -27.72 -20.57
CA PHE A 164 14.15 -27.12 -20.55
C PHE A 164 14.10 -25.89 -19.63
N CYS A 165 13.75 -24.75 -20.23
CA CYS A 165 13.61 -23.47 -19.56
C CYS A 165 12.14 -23.03 -19.62
N LEU A 166 11.53 -22.65 -18.50
CA LEU A 166 10.17 -22.12 -18.43
C LEU A 166 10.16 -20.67 -17.93
N GLU A 167 9.46 -19.79 -18.64
CA GLU A 167 8.99 -18.52 -18.09
C GLU A 167 7.49 -18.58 -17.82
N VAL A 168 7.09 -18.31 -16.58
CA VAL A 168 5.69 -18.15 -16.20
C VAL A 168 5.30 -16.67 -16.35
N GLY A 169 4.15 -16.37 -16.95
CA GLY A 169 3.67 -15.00 -17.15
C GLY A 169 4.56 -14.20 -18.10
N SER A 170 4.85 -14.73 -19.29
CA SER A 170 5.90 -14.17 -20.16
C SER A 170 5.62 -12.80 -20.75
N GLY A 171 4.36 -12.36 -20.82
CA GLY A 171 4.00 -11.05 -21.34
C GLY A 171 4.49 -10.85 -22.79
N SER A 172 5.57 -10.07 -22.95
CA SER A 172 6.20 -9.85 -24.26
C SER A 172 7.19 -10.93 -24.69
N GLY A 173 7.59 -11.81 -23.78
CA GLY A 173 8.57 -12.88 -24.00
C GLY A 173 10.02 -12.40 -24.06
N ILE A 174 10.31 -11.15 -23.67
CA ILE A 174 11.67 -10.60 -23.76
C ILE A 174 12.67 -11.32 -22.84
N VAL A 175 12.26 -11.75 -21.65
CA VAL A 175 13.18 -12.38 -20.67
C VAL A 175 13.55 -13.79 -21.13
N ILE A 176 12.57 -14.65 -21.42
CA ILE A 176 12.84 -16.00 -21.93
C ILE A 176 13.55 -15.98 -23.29
N THR A 177 13.23 -15.00 -24.15
CA THR A 177 13.93 -14.85 -25.43
C THR A 177 15.39 -14.46 -25.21
N ALA A 178 15.66 -13.50 -24.32
CA ALA A 178 17.04 -13.11 -23.98
C ALA A 178 17.84 -14.30 -23.44
N LEU A 179 17.24 -15.12 -22.57
CA LEU A 179 17.88 -16.35 -22.08
C LEU A 179 18.14 -17.35 -23.22
N GLY A 180 17.16 -17.59 -24.10
CA GLY A 180 17.30 -18.51 -25.23
C GLY A 180 18.34 -18.06 -26.26
N MET A 181 18.60 -16.75 -26.38
CA MET A 181 19.67 -16.23 -27.25
C MET A 181 21.07 -16.61 -26.75
N VAL A 182 21.26 -16.73 -25.43
CA VAL A 182 22.56 -17.05 -24.81
C VAL A 182 22.71 -18.53 -24.45
N LEU A 183 21.61 -19.29 -24.45
CA LEU A 183 21.56 -20.75 -24.24
C LEU A 183 20.89 -21.44 -25.43
N PRO A 184 21.54 -21.52 -26.61
CA PRO A 184 20.92 -21.98 -27.84
C PRO A 184 20.51 -23.47 -27.82
N GLN A 185 21.05 -24.26 -26.90
CA GLN A 185 20.66 -25.65 -26.67
C GLN A 185 19.46 -25.82 -25.72
N CYS A 186 19.00 -24.77 -25.02
CA CYS A 186 17.82 -24.85 -24.16
C CYS A 186 16.54 -24.73 -25.00
N PHE A 187 15.62 -25.66 -24.83
CA PHE A 187 14.26 -25.54 -25.33
C PHE A 187 13.46 -24.63 -24.40
N CYS A 188 13.11 -23.45 -24.90
CA CYS A 188 12.41 -22.44 -24.13
C CYS A 188 10.89 -22.61 -24.25
N ILE A 189 10.21 -22.62 -23.12
CA ILE A 189 8.76 -22.68 -23.01
C ILE A 189 8.30 -21.46 -22.22
N SER A 190 7.15 -20.90 -22.59
CA SER A 190 6.51 -19.88 -21.78
C SER A 190 5.04 -20.17 -21.52
N THR A 191 4.51 -19.67 -20.42
CA THR A 191 3.07 -19.63 -20.16
C THR A 191 2.58 -18.22 -19.93
N ASP A 192 1.35 -17.96 -20.34
CA ASP A 192 0.65 -16.74 -19.97
C ASP A 192 -0.87 -16.97 -19.98
N ILE A 193 -1.60 -16.37 -19.05
CA ILE A 193 -3.07 -16.43 -19.02
C ILE A 193 -3.68 -15.61 -20.16
N ASN A 194 -2.96 -14.62 -20.66
CA ASN A 194 -3.35 -13.80 -21.81
C ASN A 194 -2.86 -14.44 -23.12
N ARG A 195 -3.82 -14.86 -23.96
CA ARG A 195 -3.52 -15.44 -25.28
C ARG A 195 -2.68 -14.51 -26.16
N ASN A 196 -2.89 -13.19 -26.09
CA ASN A 196 -2.12 -12.23 -26.87
C ASN A 196 -0.66 -12.16 -26.42
N ALA A 197 -0.39 -12.35 -25.11
CA ALA A 197 0.98 -12.42 -24.58
C ALA A 197 1.70 -13.68 -25.08
N CYS A 198 1.02 -14.82 -25.17
CA CYS A 198 1.57 -16.04 -25.78
C CYS A 198 1.96 -15.82 -27.25
N VAL A 199 1.10 -15.16 -28.03
CA VAL A 199 1.39 -14.82 -29.45
C VAL A 199 2.59 -13.87 -29.52
N MET A 200 2.59 -12.79 -28.73
CA MET A 200 3.66 -11.81 -28.69
C MET A 200 5.00 -12.43 -28.27
N SER A 201 4.99 -13.36 -27.32
CA SER A 201 6.20 -14.09 -26.90
C SER A 201 6.78 -14.93 -28.03
N LYS A 202 5.93 -15.63 -28.81
CA LYS A 202 6.36 -16.37 -30.01
C LYS A 202 6.91 -15.45 -31.09
N ASP A 203 6.28 -14.30 -31.32
CA ASP A 203 6.74 -13.32 -32.32
C ASP A 203 8.10 -12.73 -31.92
N THR A 204 8.28 -12.37 -30.65
CA THR A 204 9.55 -11.89 -30.10
C THR A 204 10.65 -12.94 -30.25
N ALA A 205 10.38 -14.20 -29.91
CA ALA A 205 11.35 -15.27 -30.07
C ALA A 205 11.70 -15.53 -31.54
N SER A 206 10.70 -15.57 -32.42
CA SER A 206 10.88 -15.75 -33.86
C SER A 206 11.74 -14.64 -34.48
N TYR A 207 11.48 -13.38 -34.13
CA TYR A 207 12.27 -12.24 -34.58
C TYR A 207 13.74 -12.33 -34.16
N ASN A 208 14.00 -12.88 -32.97
CA ASN A 208 15.34 -13.06 -32.40
C ASN A 208 15.95 -14.44 -32.70
N LYS A 209 15.30 -15.26 -33.54
CA LYS A 209 15.76 -16.61 -33.95
C LYS A 209 15.94 -17.58 -32.78
N VAL A 210 15.12 -17.44 -31.74
CA VAL A 210 15.06 -18.36 -30.60
C VAL A 210 13.91 -19.34 -30.80
N VAL A 211 14.15 -20.62 -30.51
CA VAL A 211 13.10 -21.63 -30.49
C VAL A 211 12.33 -21.50 -29.19
N LEU A 212 11.07 -21.08 -29.28
CA LEU A 212 10.19 -20.91 -28.14
C LEU A 212 8.79 -21.42 -28.44
N ASP A 213 8.26 -22.25 -27.54
CA ASP A 213 6.84 -22.54 -27.48
C ASP A 213 6.15 -21.78 -26.35
N ALA A 214 4.91 -21.38 -26.58
CA ALA A 214 4.09 -20.63 -25.64
C ALA A 214 2.76 -21.31 -25.43
N CYS A 215 2.36 -21.49 -24.18
CA CYS A 215 1.12 -22.15 -23.79
C CYS A 215 0.20 -21.15 -23.07
N ASN A 216 -1.01 -20.97 -23.59
CA ASN A 216 -2.02 -20.18 -22.89
C ASN A 216 -2.58 -20.99 -21.72
N MET A 217 -2.13 -20.69 -20.50
CA MET A 217 -2.33 -21.51 -19.32
C MET A 217 -2.27 -20.66 -18.05
N ASP A 218 -2.99 -21.09 -17.01
CA ASP A 218 -2.84 -20.57 -15.66
C ASP A 218 -1.58 -21.17 -15.01
N LEU A 219 -0.58 -20.32 -14.74
CA LEU A 219 0.71 -20.67 -14.15
C LEU A 219 1.43 -21.80 -14.92
N ALA A 220 1.72 -22.93 -14.25
CA ALA A 220 2.44 -24.09 -14.80
C ALA A 220 1.70 -25.41 -14.53
N CYS A 221 0.37 -25.36 -14.38
CA CYS A 221 -0.40 -26.45 -13.78
C CYS A 221 -0.39 -27.77 -14.58
N LEU A 222 -0.30 -27.72 -15.91
CA LEU A 222 -0.51 -28.88 -16.79
C LEU A 222 0.79 -29.53 -17.29
N PHE A 223 1.96 -29.00 -16.93
CA PHE A 223 3.21 -29.65 -17.29
C PHE A 223 3.46 -30.89 -16.43
N VAL A 224 4.25 -31.83 -16.96
CA VAL A 224 4.70 -32.98 -16.21
C VAL A 224 5.65 -32.55 -15.08
N ASP A 225 5.73 -33.36 -14.03
CA ASP A 225 6.60 -33.09 -12.89
C ASP A 225 8.08 -33.29 -13.29
N LYS A 226 8.98 -32.61 -12.55
CA LYS A 226 10.44 -32.69 -12.72
C LYS A 226 10.95 -32.38 -14.14
N MET A 227 10.27 -31.49 -14.86
CA MET A 227 10.56 -31.18 -16.26
C MET A 227 11.60 -30.07 -16.42
N PHE A 228 11.57 -29.03 -15.58
CA PHE A 228 12.25 -27.78 -15.89
C PHE A 228 13.56 -27.62 -15.12
N ASP A 229 14.64 -27.39 -15.86
CA ASP A 229 15.97 -27.11 -15.33
C ASP A 229 16.08 -25.68 -14.81
N VAL A 230 15.37 -24.76 -15.48
CA VAL A 230 15.30 -23.35 -15.12
C VAL A 230 13.84 -22.90 -15.19
N VAL A 231 13.34 -22.31 -14.12
CA VAL A 231 12.06 -21.61 -14.12
C VAL A 231 12.29 -20.14 -13.79
N ILE A 232 11.59 -19.26 -14.48
CA ILE A 232 11.65 -17.81 -14.31
C ILE A 232 10.24 -17.29 -14.07
N PHE A 233 10.09 -16.38 -13.10
CA PHE A 233 8.83 -15.69 -12.89
C PHE A 233 9.03 -14.22 -12.54
N ASN A 234 8.42 -13.35 -13.36
CA ASN A 234 8.17 -11.96 -13.03
C ASN A 234 6.66 -11.81 -12.71
N PRO A 235 6.24 -11.97 -11.44
CA PRO A 235 4.83 -11.99 -11.08
C PRO A 235 4.13 -10.63 -11.26
N PRO A 236 2.79 -10.61 -11.32
CA PRO A 236 2.05 -9.41 -10.93
C PRO A 236 2.24 -9.18 -9.43
N TYR A 237 3.12 -8.25 -9.06
CA TYR A 237 3.60 -8.08 -7.68
C TYR A 237 3.00 -6.87 -6.94
N VAL A 238 2.11 -6.10 -7.58
CA VAL A 238 1.56 -4.88 -6.97
C VAL A 238 0.46 -5.24 -5.97
N VAL A 239 0.49 -4.59 -4.81
CA VAL A 239 -0.54 -4.77 -3.77
C VAL A 239 -1.87 -4.19 -4.25
N THR A 240 -2.87 -5.04 -4.35
CA THR A 240 -4.23 -4.69 -4.80
C THR A 240 -5.29 -5.38 -3.92
N GLU A 241 -6.56 -5.06 -4.12
CA GLU A 241 -7.64 -5.87 -3.55
C GLU A 241 -7.70 -7.23 -4.28
N SER A 242 -8.04 -8.32 -3.57
CA SER A 242 -8.04 -9.69 -4.13
C SER A 242 -8.97 -9.88 -5.33
N GLU A 243 -10.00 -9.04 -5.47
CA GLU A 243 -10.91 -9.10 -6.61
C GLU A 243 -10.23 -8.63 -7.91
N GLU A 244 -9.24 -7.73 -7.82
CA GLU A 244 -8.49 -7.25 -8.99
C GLU A 244 -7.60 -8.36 -9.58
N CYS A 245 -7.14 -9.32 -8.77
CA CYS A 245 -6.31 -10.45 -9.22
C CYS A 245 -7.06 -11.47 -10.08
N ARG A 246 -8.39 -11.52 -10.00
CA ARG A 246 -9.21 -12.51 -10.72
C ARG A 246 -9.56 -12.06 -12.13
N ARG A 247 -9.20 -10.84 -12.50
CA ARG A 247 -9.46 -10.29 -13.83
C ARG A 247 -8.44 -10.85 -14.82
N THR A 248 -8.90 -11.10 -16.04
CA THR A 248 -8.05 -11.59 -17.16
C THR A 248 -7.70 -10.49 -18.17
N ASP A 249 -8.04 -9.23 -17.86
CA ASP A 249 -7.67 -8.07 -18.67
C ASP A 249 -6.23 -7.60 -18.34
N ILE A 250 -5.80 -6.45 -18.88
CA ILE A 250 -4.46 -5.91 -18.65
C ILE A 250 -4.11 -5.69 -17.16
N THR A 251 -5.09 -5.70 -16.26
CA THR A 251 -4.84 -5.64 -14.81
C THR A 251 -4.15 -6.90 -14.28
N ALA A 252 -4.32 -8.05 -14.95
CA ALA A 252 -3.64 -9.30 -14.62
C ALA A 252 -2.11 -9.19 -14.68
N SER A 253 -1.58 -8.23 -15.45
CA SER A 253 -0.13 -8.03 -15.61
C SER A 253 0.53 -7.40 -14.39
N TRP A 254 -0.23 -6.84 -13.44
CA TRP A 254 0.35 -6.16 -12.28
C TRP A 254 -0.39 -6.43 -10.95
N ALA A 255 -1.69 -6.75 -10.96
CA ALA A 255 -2.48 -6.96 -9.75
C ALA A 255 -2.12 -8.26 -9.02
N GLY A 256 -1.36 -8.14 -7.93
CA GLY A 256 -0.87 -9.25 -7.10
C GLY A 256 -1.68 -9.52 -5.83
N GLY A 257 -2.64 -8.67 -5.48
CA GLY A 257 -3.60 -8.94 -4.41
C GLY A 257 -3.06 -8.59 -3.04
N VAL A 258 -3.50 -9.31 -2.01
CA VAL A 258 -3.02 -9.09 -0.65
C VAL A 258 -1.50 -9.35 -0.60
N LYS A 259 -0.75 -8.36 -0.09
CA LYS A 259 0.73 -8.32 -0.11
C LYS A 259 1.35 -8.38 -1.53
N GLY A 260 0.56 -8.30 -2.60
CA GLY A 260 1.05 -8.45 -3.96
C GLY A 260 1.56 -9.86 -4.27
N ARG A 261 1.05 -10.89 -3.57
CA ARG A 261 1.58 -12.26 -3.65
C ARG A 261 0.57 -13.35 -3.94
N GLU A 262 -0.71 -13.08 -4.12
CA GLU A 262 -1.70 -14.16 -4.28
C GLU A 262 -1.37 -15.09 -5.46
N ILE A 263 -0.85 -14.54 -6.56
CA ILE A 263 -0.41 -15.32 -7.73
C ILE A 263 0.94 -16.00 -7.45
N THR A 264 1.86 -15.30 -6.79
CA THR A 264 3.17 -15.84 -6.38
C THR A 264 3.01 -17.03 -5.45
N ASP A 265 2.25 -16.90 -4.38
CA ASP A 265 2.03 -17.94 -3.37
C ASP A 265 1.40 -19.20 -4.01
N ARG A 266 0.47 -19.04 -4.96
CA ARG A 266 -0.06 -20.16 -5.76
C ARG A 266 1.02 -20.87 -6.59
N LEU A 267 1.94 -20.11 -7.18
CA LEU A 267 3.03 -20.69 -7.97
C LEU A 267 4.05 -21.40 -7.06
N LEU A 268 4.33 -20.87 -5.87
CA LEU A 268 5.25 -21.49 -4.91
C LEU A 268 4.82 -22.91 -4.48
N ASP A 269 3.52 -23.21 -4.48
CA ASP A 269 3.01 -24.57 -4.23
C ASP A 269 3.15 -25.54 -5.43
N ILE A 270 3.38 -25.00 -6.62
CA ILE A 270 3.49 -25.76 -7.87
C ILE A 270 4.97 -26.04 -8.20
N ILE A 271 5.83 -25.03 -8.06
CA ILE A 271 7.23 -25.06 -8.52
C ILE A 271 8.06 -26.23 -7.98
N PRO A 272 7.98 -26.62 -6.69
CA PRO A 272 8.73 -27.77 -6.16
C PRO A 272 8.47 -29.09 -6.91
N LYS A 273 7.27 -29.25 -7.50
CA LYS A 273 6.89 -30.42 -8.29
C LYS A 273 7.36 -30.32 -9.74
N LYS A 274 7.50 -29.12 -10.28
CA LYS A 274 7.82 -28.88 -11.70
C LYS A 274 9.32 -28.76 -11.98
N LEU A 275 10.11 -28.29 -11.02
CA LEU A 275 11.56 -28.22 -11.14
C LEU A 275 12.18 -29.61 -11.19
N ALA A 276 13.13 -29.82 -12.09
CA ALA A 276 14.04 -30.96 -12.08
C ALA A 276 14.81 -31.04 -10.74
N ASP A 277 15.46 -32.17 -10.45
CA ASP A 277 16.09 -32.41 -9.15
C ASP A 277 17.23 -31.43 -8.84
N ASP A 278 17.95 -30.98 -9.87
CA ASP A 278 18.96 -29.94 -9.77
C ASP A 278 18.46 -28.58 -10.32
N GLY A 279 17.14 -28.45 -10.53
CA GLY A 279 16.51 -27.29 -11.15
C GLY A 279 16.60 -26.03 -10.32
N VAL A 280 16.62 -24.88 -10.99
CA VAL A 280 16.70 -23.55 -10.36
C VAL A 280 15.48 -22.68 -10.69
N PHE A 281 15.07 -21.87 -9.73
CA PHE A 281 13.95 -20.95 -9.89
C PHE A 281 14.36 -19.51 -9.59
N TYR A 282 14.17 -18.62 -10.57
CA TYR A 282 14.39 -17.19 -10.45
C TYR A 282 13.06 -16.47 -10.28
N LEU A 283 12.94 -15.70 -9.21
CA LEU A 283 11.72 -14.97 -8.85
C LEU A 283 12.03 -13.51 -8.59
N LEU A 284 11.36 -12.61 -9.32
CA LEU A 284 11.37 -11.19 -9.02
C LEU A 284 10.36 -10.87 -7.91
N LEU A 285 10.78 -10.07 -6.93
CA LEU A 285 9.92 -9.54 -5.87
C LEU A 285 10.24 -8.07 -5.60
N VAL A 286 9.25 -7.35 -5.08
CA VAL A 286 9.43 -6.06 -4.40
C VAL A 286 9.43 -6.25 -2.88
N GLN A 287 9.96 -5.27 -2.13
CA GLN A 287 10.02 -5.33 -0.67
C GLN A 287 8.63 -5.47 -0.02
N GLU A 288 7.61 -4.88 -0.63
CA GLU A 288 6.20 -4.95 -0.23
C GLU A 288 5.65 -6.38 -0.29
N ASN A 289 6.27 -7.26 -1.11
CA ASN A 289 5.95 -8.68 -1.14
C ASN A 289 6.54 -9.45 0.05
N ILE A 290 7.24 -8.80 0.98
CA ILE A 290 7.82 -9.45 2.17
C ILE A 290 8.67 -10.68 1.78
N PRO A 291 9.81 -10.49 1.07
CA PRO A 291 10.60 -11.60 0.53
C PRO A 291 11.01 -12.67 1.55
N ASP A 292 11.23 -12.29 2.81
CA ASP A 292 11.59 -13.21 3.88
C ASP A 292 10.52 -14.30 4.12
N GLU A 293 9.23 -13.97 3.92
CA GLU A 293 8.15 -14.96 3.98
C GLU A 293 8.23 -15.94 2.80
N VAL A 294 8.53 -15.45 1.59
CA VAL A 294 8.68 -16.26 0.37
C VAL A 294 9.88 -17.21 0.50
N VAL A 295 11.00 -16.71 1.04
CA VAL A 295 12.17 -17.53 1.35
C VAL A 295 11.82 -18.63 2.34
N LYS A 296 11.09 -18.30 3.41
CA LYS A 296 10.67 -19.28 4.42
C LYS A 296 9.77 -20.37 3.84
N ILE A 297 8.86 -20.02 2.93
CA ILE A 297 8.00 -20.99 2.22
C ILE A 297 8.87 -21.97 1.42
N MET A 298 9.77 -21.46 0.57
CA MET A 298 10.62 -22.30 -0.29
C MET A 298 11.62 -23.13 0.52
N SER A 299 12.16 -22.60 1.62
CA SER A 299 13.00 -23.38 2.54
C SER A 299 12.22 -24.51 3.23
N GLY A 300 10.92 -24.34 3.46
CA GLY A 300 10.04 -25.44 3.91
C GLY A 300 9.95 -26.61 2.94
N TYR A 301 10.18 -26.35 1.64
CA TYR A 301 10.30 -27.36 0.59
C TYR A 301 11.74 -27.85 0.37
N GLY A 302 12.72 -27.38 1.16
CA GLY A 302 14.13 -27.80 1.10
C GLY A 302 15.03 -26.94 0.21
N TYR A 303 14.51 -25.85 -0.37
CA TYR A 303 15.30 -24.97 -1.23
C TYR A 303 16.15 -23.98 -0.44
N LYS A 304 17.41 -23.83 -0.86
CA LYS A 304 18.28 -22.70 -0.51
C LYS A 304 17.90 -21.49 -1.36
N CYS A 305 18.29 -20.31 -0.89
CA CYS A 305 17.98 -19.05 -1.57
C CYS A 305 19.21 -18.13 -1.58
N ASP A 306 19.51 -17.57 -2.74
CA ASP A 306 20.46 -16.46 -2.91
C ASP A 306 19.75 -15.22 -3.47
N ILE A 307 20.19 -14.04 -3.05
CA ILE A 307 19.78 -12.78 -3.70
C ILE A 307 20.78 -12.51 -4.83
N VAL A 308 20.35 -12.70 -6.08
CA VAL A 308 21.22 -12.53 -7.25
C VAL A 308 21.51 -11.05 -7.49
N ILE A 309 20.46 -10.24 -7.49
CA ILE A 309 20.54 -8.79 -7.62
C ILE A 309 19.50 -8.13 -6.72
N LYS A 310 19.85 -6.94 -6.26
CA LYS A 310 18.97 -6.06 -5.48
C LYS A 310 19.18 -4.64 -5.98
N ARG A 311 18.11 -4.00 -6.43
CA ARG A 311 18.13 -2.63 -6.96
C ARG A 311 17.06 -1.80 -6.27
N LYS A 312 17.44 -0.61 -5.83
CA LYS A 312 16.48 0.38 -5.35
C LYS A 312 16.14 1.31 -6.50
N VAL A 313 14.88 1.34 -6.90
CA VAL A 313 14.36 2.22 -7.93
C VAL A 313 13.37 3.17 -7.26
N ARG A 314 13.73 4.44 -7.14
CA ARG A 314 12.96 5.45 -6.39
C ARG A 314 12.66 4.98 -4.94
N ASN A 315 11.39 4.70 -4.64
CA ASN A 315 10.87 4.27 -3.34
C ASN A 315 10.63 2.75 -3.27
N GLU A 316 10.78 2.03 -4.38
CA GLU A 316 10.58 0.58 -4.43
C GLU A 316 11.93 -0.12 -4.45
N GLN A 317 12.02 -1.23 -3.72
CA GLN A 317 13.21 -2.05 -3.66
C GLN A 317 12.90 -3.40 -4.30
N GLN A 318 13.45 -3.59 -5.48
CA GLN A 318 13.30 -4.79 -6.29
C GLN A 318 14.48 -5.73 -6.05
N LEU A 319 14.19 -7.02 -6.08
CA LEU A 319 15.18 -8.06 -5.91
C LEU A 319 14.82 -9.28 -6.75
N VAL A 320 15.84 -9.97 -7.22
CA VAL A 320 15.69 -11.27 -7.87
C VAL A 320 16.29 -12.33 -6.95
N LEU A 321 15.44 -13.24 -6.51
CA LEU A 321 15.81 -14.40 -5.71
C LEU A 321 16.07 -15.58 -6.64
N LYS A 322 17.10 -16.37 -6.30
CA LYS A 322 17.39 -17.67 -6.90
C LYS A 322 17.18 -18.75 -5.86
N PHE A 323 16.28 -19.68 -6.15
CA PHE A 323 16.04 -20.88 -5.36
C PHE A 323 16.67 -22.10 -6.02
N TYR A 324 17.34 -22.93 -5.23
CA TYR A 324 18.04 -24.14 -5.69
C TYR A 324 18.16 -25.17 -4.55
N ASN A 325 18.40 -26.43 -4.90
CA ASN A 325 18.61 -27.51 -3.93
C ASN A 325 20.05 -27.56 -3.41
#